data_AF-A0A6P1QTB9-F1
#
_entry.id   AF-A0A6P1QTB9-F1
#
_cell.length_a   1.000
_cell.length_b   1.000
_cell.length_c   1.000
_cell.angle_alpha   90.00
_cell.angle_beta   90.00
_cell.angle_gamma   90.00
#
_symmetry.space_group_name_H-M   'P 1'
#
loop_
_entity.id
_entity.type
_entity.pdbx_description
1 polymer ?
#
loop_
_entity_poly.entity_id
_entity_poly.type
_entity_poly.pdbx_seq_one_letter_code
_entity_poly.pdbx_strand_id
1 'polypeptide(L)'
;MKRISIVFALLISLIVYAQRPFIGKWETTDGKIILPTRGDFDYTYQKENDPSITGSGKGTYAKNVIDVSEAGAYIISITPKISLAFDYGKSNVLPSERAQFKELKQWGDVVWMMVILGSFSGCSELKVTATDVPNLSEVNFMLEMFKNCTSITEIPNLNQWNLSTVRNMNFMFEGASSFNQDIS
;
A
#
# COMPACT_ATOMS: atom_id res chain seq x y z
N MET A 1 36.92 -12.49 -54.21
CA MET A 1 35.90 -11.59 -53.62
C MET A 1 35.23 -12.32 -52.45
N LYS A 2 35.59 -11.99 -51.20
CA LYS A 2 34.94 -12.55 -49.99
C LYS A 2 33.84 -11.58 -49.56
N ARG A 3 32.59 -12.05 -49.44
CA ARG A 3 31.46 -11.27 -48.93
C ARG A 3 31.48 -11.34 -47.40
N ILE A 4 31.59 -10.19 -46.74
CA ILE A 4 31.47 -10.05 -45.28
C ILE A 4 30.02 -9.64 -45.01
N SER A 5 29.25 -10.52 -44.36
CA SER A 5 27.92 -10.19 -43.85
C SER A 5 28.06 -9.57 -42.47
N ILE A 6 27.77 -8.28 -42.36
CA ILE A 6 27.68 -7.58 -41.07
C ILE A 6 26.25 -7.79 -40.55
N VAL A 7 26.12 -8.56 -39.47
CA VAL A 7 24.86 -8.70 -38.74
C VAL A 7 24.74 -7.50 -37.82
N PHE A 8 23.78 -6.61 -38.11
CA PHE A 8 23.39 -5.53 -37.22
C PHE A 8 22.52 -6.13 -36.11
N ALA A 9 23.08 -6.29 -34.91
CA ALA A 9 22.30 -6.63 -33.73
C ALA A 9 21.57 -5.37 -33.26
N LEU A 10 20.24 -5.33 -33.45
CA LEU A 10 19.39 -4.30 -32.90
C LEU A 10 19.29 -4.53 -31.38
N LEU A 11 20.03 -3.75 -30.59
CA LEU A 11 19.92 -3.78 -29.14
C LEU A 11 18.62 -3.07 -28.74
N ILE A 12 17.53 -3.81 -28.56
CA ILE A 12 16.30 -3.27 -27.97
C ILE A 12 16.59 -3.10 -26.48
N SER A 13 16.89 -1.88 -26.05
CA SER A 13 16.90 -1.54 -24.63
C SER A 13 15.46 -1.60 -24.11
N LEU A 14 15.08 -2.72 -23.49
CA LEU A 14 13.91 -2.78 -22.65
C LEU A 14 14.13 -1.84 -21.47
N ILE A 15 13.46 -0.68 -21.49
CA ILE A 15 13.28 0.14 -20.30
C ILE A 15 12.35 -0.65 -19.39
N VAL A 16 12.92 -1.42 -18.48
CA VAL A 16 12.16 -1.99 -17.36
C VAL A 16 11.90 -0.85 -16.41
N TYR A 17 10.70 -0.27 -16.45
CA TYR A 17 10.28 0.64 -15.40
C TYR A 17 10.20 -0.17 -14.10
N ALA A 18 10.96 0.24 -13.09
CA ALA A 18 10.82 -0.32 -11.76
C ALA A 18 9.37 -0.08 -11.29
N GLN A 19 8.74 -1.13 -10.76
CA GLN A 19 7.39 -1.05 -10.20
C GLN A 19 7.33 0.09 -9.17
N ARG A 20 6.40 1.04 -9.34
CA ARG A 20 6.22 2.08 -8.32
C ARG A 20 5.70 1.42 -7.04
N PRO A 21 6.37 1.57 -5.89
CA PRO A 21 5.98 0.90 -4.67
C PRO A 21 4.69 1.48 -4.08
N PHE A 22 4.02 0.73 -3.22
CA PHE A 22 3.09 1.31 -2.26
C PHE A 22 3.88 2.14 -1.25
N ILE A 23 3.46 3.38 -0.97
CA ILE A 23 4.15 4.25 -0.02
C ILE A 23 3.18 4.70 1.05
N GLY A 24 3.55 4.49 2.30
CA GLY A 24 2.81 4.96 3.44
C GLY A 24 3.70 5.55 4.53
N LYS A 25 3.08 6.27 5.45
CA LYS A 25 3.70 6.76 6.68
C LYS A 25 3.14 6.00 7.87
N TRP A 26 4.05 5.46 8.67
CA TRP A 26 3.74 4.86 9.96
C TRP A 26 4.42 5.62 11.09
N GLU A 27 3.80 5.63 12.25
CA GLU A 27 4.39 6.18 13.47
C GLU A 27 4.41 5.11 14.56
N THR A 28 5.55 4.99 15.24
CA THR A 28 5.75 4.04 16.32
C THR A 28 6.31 4.72 17.56
N THR A 29 5.88 4.27 18.74
CA THR A 29 6.37 4.74 20.04
C THR A 29 7.46 3.85 20.63
N ASP A 30 7.63 2.63 20.10
CA ASP A 30 8.52 1.60 20.65
C ASP A 30 9.54 1.07 19.63
N GLY A 31 9.60 1.70 18.45
CA GLY A 31 10.50 1.30 17.37
C GLY A 31 10.03 0.08 16.58
N LYS A 32 8.79 -0.39 16.79
CA LYS A 32 8.19 -1.50 16.05
C LYS A 32 7.00 -1.03 15.23
N ILE A 33 7.02 -1.33 13.93
CA ILE A 33 5.92 -1.07 13.02
C ILE A 33 5.31 -2.40 12.59
N ILE A 34 4.00 -2.52 12.76
CA ILE A 34 3.25 -3.73 12.44
C ILE A 34 2.60 -3.59 11.06
N LEU A 35 2.95 -4.49 10.16
CA LEU A 35 2.33 -4.59 8.83
C LEU A 35 1.56 -5.91 8.72
N PRO A 36 0.24 -5.92 8.93
CA PRO A 36 -0.59 -7.09 8.67
C PRO A 36 -0.81 -7.20 7.17
N THR A 37 -0.09 -8.12 6.51
CA THR A 37 -0.09 -8.24 5.05
C THR A 37 -0.30 -9.67 4.59
N ARG A 38 -0.90 -9.82 3.41
CA ARG A 38 -0.90 -11.05 2.64
C ARG A 38 -0.06 -10.86 1.38
N GLY A 39 0.86 -11.79 1.15
CA GLY A 39 1.79 -11.77 0.03
C GLY A 39 3.21 -11.43 0.47
N ASP A 40 4.17 -11.86 -0.35
CA ASP A 40 5.59 -11.58 -0.13
C ASP A 40 5.96 -10.25 -0.77
N PHE A 41 6.82 -9.48 -0.10
CA PHE A 41 7.25 -8.17 -0.55
C PHE A 41 8.65 -7.83 -0.05
N ASP A 42 9.33 -6.96 -0.78
CA ASP A 42 10.47 -6.23 -0.25
C ASP A 42 10.00 -4.88 0.29
N TYR A 43 10.70 -4.32 1.27
CA TYR A 43 10.44 -2.98 1.75
C TYR A 43 11.72 -2.19 2.00
N THR A 44 11.59 -0.86 1.97
CA THR A 44 12.55 0.08 2.53
C THR A 44 11.84 1.00 3.51
N TYR A 45 12.57 1.54 4.48
CA TYR A 45 12.07 2.57 5.36
C TYR A 45 13.06 3.73 5.51
N GLN A 46 12.54 4.90 5.84
CA GLN A 46 13.30 6.10 6.14
C GLN A 46 12.55 6.91 7.22
N LYS A 47 13.26 7.40 8.25
CA LYS A 47 12.67 8.27 9.27
C LYS A 47 12.39 9.65 8.68
N GLU A 48 11.21 10.20 8.94
CA GLU A 48 10.74 11.44 8.28
C GLU A 48 11.61 12.66 8.64
N ASN A 49 11.99 12.78 9.91
CA ASN A 49 12.79 13.91 10.42
C ASN A 49 14.29 13.62 10.52
N ASP A 50 14.72 12.41 10.14
CA ASP A 50 16.13 12.04 10.07
C ASP A 50 16.37 11.06 8.92
N PRO A 51 16.63 11.58 7.70
CA PRO A 51 16.92 10.79 6.52
C PRO A 51 18.12 9.84 6.63
N SER A 52 18.97 9.98 7.65
CA SER A 52 20.10 9.06 7.85
C SER A 52 19.66 7.72 8.42
N ILE A 53 18.52 7.70 9.12
CA ILE A 53 17.92 6.48 9.68
C ILE A 53 17.09 5.82 8.59
N THR A 54 17.68 4.79 7.99
CA THR A 54 17.09 4.02 6.89
C THR A 54 17.34 2.53 7.07
N GLY A 55 16.56 1.73 6.36
CA GLY A 55 16.77 0.29 6.30
C GLY A 55 15.93 -0.36 5.22
N SER A 56 16.10 -1.68 5.10
CA SER A 56 15.36 -2.48 4.13
C SER A 56 15.18 -3.89 4.65
N GLY A 57 14.20 -4.61 4.10
CA GLY A 57 13.97 -5.99 4.45
C GLY A 57 12.96 -6.65 3.54
N LYS A 58 12.47 -7.80 4.00
CA LYS A 58 11.46 -8.59 3.31
C LYS A 58 10.34 -8.90 4.28
N GLY A 59 9.12 -8.91 3.78
CA GLY A 59 7.96 -9.43 4.49
C GLY A 59 7.34 -10.59 3.74
N THR A 60 6.57 -11.39 4.47
CA THR A 60 5.86 -12.55 3.93
C THR A 60 4.37 -12.47 4.23
N TYR A 61 3.61 -13.49 3.82
CA TYR A 61 2.24 -13.72 4.29
C TYR A 61 2.23 -13.95 5.82
N ALA A 62 2.19 -12.87 6.59
CA ALA A 62 2.16 -12.89 8.05
C ALA A 62 1.87 -11.48 8.59
N LYS A 63 1.71 -11.39 9.92
CA LYS A 63 1.86 -10.13 10.65
C LYS A 63 3.35 -9.81 10.73
N ASN A 64 3.83 -8.95 9.85
CA ASN A 64 5.24 -8.57 9.80
C ASN A 64 5.54 -7.48 10.84
N VAL A 65 6.71 -7.56 11.46
CA VAL A 65 7.23 -6.54 12.37
C VAL A 65 8.47 -5.94 11.73
N ILE A 66 8.42 -4.65 11.43
CA ILE A 66 9.60 -3.88 11.03
C ILE A 66 10.18 -3.25 12.28
N ASP A 67 11.39 -3.66 12.63
CA ASP A 67 12.18 -3.03 13.68
C ASP A 67 12.95 -1.84 13.07
N VAL A 68 12.52 -0.64 13.44
CA VAL A 68 13.17 0.62 13.08
C VAL A 68 14.02 1.18 14.23
N SER A 69 14.11 0.42 15.32
CA SER A 69 14.94 0.61 16.53
C SER A 69 14.72 1.88 17.34
N GLU A 70 13.95 2.85 16.83
CA GLU A 70 13.64 4.10 17.49
C GLU A 70 12.19 4.52 17.27
N ALA A 71 11.63 5.26 18.23
CA ALA A 71 10.33 5.89 18.06
C ALA A 71 10.35 7.00 17.00
N GLY A 72 9.20 7.26 16.39
CA GLY A 72 8.98 8.35 15.44
C GLY A 72 8.16 7.94 14.23
N ALA A 73 8.11 8.87 13.26
CA ALA A 73 7.43 8.68 11.99
C ALA A 73 8.41 8.20 10.90
N TYR A 74 7.96 7.21 10.13
CA TYR A 74 8.73 6.53 9.09
C TYR A 74 7.91 6.44 7.81
N ILE A 75 8.56 6.77 6.69
CA ILE A 75 8.05 6.49 5.35
C ILE A 75 8.50 5.08 4.98
N ILE A 76 7.55 4.21 4.66
CA ILE A 76 7.83 2.84 4.24
C ILE A 76 7.36 2.68 2.80
N SER A 77 8.26 2.19 1.95
CA SER A 77 7.99 1.79 0.57
C SER A 77 7.90 0.27 0.49
N ILE A 78 6.80 -0.26 -0.06
CA ILE A 78 6.52 -1.69 -0.15
C ILE A 78 6.43 -2.08 -1.62
N THR A 79 7.24 -3.07 -2.03
CA THR A 79 7.26 -3.62 -3.39
C THR A 79 6.83 -5.08 -3.35
N PRO A 80 5.57 -5.40 -3.70
CA PRO A 80 5.07 -6.77 -3.73
C PRO A 80 5.82 -7.61 -4.77
N LYS A 81 6.05 -8.89 -4.46
CA LYS A 81 6.65 -9.83 -5.42
C LYS A 81 5.68 -10.27 -6.50
N ILE A 82 4.40 -10.43 -6.13
CA ILE A 82 3.33 -10.87 -7.04
C ILE A 82 2.10 -10.01 -6.79
N SER A 83 1.54 -10.12 -5.59
CA SER A 83 0.33 -9.41 -5.19
C SER A 83 0.36 -9.06 -3.71
N LEU A 84 -0.38 -8.04 -3.31
CA LEU A 84 -0.47 -7.60 -1.91
C LEU A 84 -1.92 -7.43 -1.46
N ALA A 85 -2.16 -7.68 -0.19
CA ALA A 85 -3.29 -7.12 0.54
C ALA A 85 -2.84 -6.75 1.95
N PHE A 86 -3.51 -5.77 2.55
CA PHE A 86 -3.42 -5.51 3.99
C PHE A 86 -4.59 -6.18 4.71
N ASP A 87 -4.41 -6.53 5.99
CA ASP A 87 -5.35 -7.30 6.80
C ASP A 87 -5.66 -6.59 8.15
N TYR A 88 -5.69 -5.25 8.18
CA TYR A 88 -5.94 -4.48 9.41
C TYR A 88 -7.30 -4.77 10.07
N GLY A 89 -8.30 -5.20 9.30
CA GLY A 89 -9.61 -5.63 9.79
C GLY A 89 -9.63 -6.97 10.55
N LYS A 90 -8.51 -7.70 10.64
CA LYS A 90 -8.45 -8.94 11.43
C LYS A 90 -8.50 -8.65 12.93
N SER A 91 -9.17 -9.54 13.67
CA SER A 91 -9.36 -9.41 15.13
C SER A 91 -8.08 -9.48 15.96
N ASN A 92 -7.01 -10.09 15.41
CA ASN A 92 -5.70 -10.19 16.06
C ASN A 92 -4.78 -8.98 15.80
N VAL A 93 -5.25 -7.98 15.05
CA VAL A 93 -4.59 -6.68 14.92
C VAL A 93 -5.14 -5.76 16.01
N LEU A 94 -4.24 -5.20 16.83
CA LEU A 94 -4.62 -4.35 17.96
C LEU A 94 -5.00 -2.94 17.48
N PRO A 95 -5.86 -2.22 18.21
CA PRO A 95 -6.17 -0.82 17.89
C PRO A 95 -4.93 0.07 17.81
N SER A 96 -3.95 -0.13 18.71
CA SER A 96 -2.68 0.61 18.70
C SER A 96 -1.85 0.33 17.45
N GLU A 97 -1.94 -0.86 16.86
CA GLU A 97 -1.23 -1.24 15.63
C GLU A 97 -1.89 -0.61 14.40
N ARG A 98 -3.23 -0.57 14.36
CA ARG A 98 -3.98 0.16 13.32
C ARG A 98 -3.67 1.66 13.36
N ALA A 99 -3.56 2.22 14.55
CA ALA A 99 -3.26 3.63 14.77
C ALA A 99 -1.84 4.02 14.30
N GLN A 100 -0.93 3.05 14.09
CA GLN A 100 0.40 3.34 13.55
C GLN A 100 0.31 3.87 12.11
N PHE A 101 -0.65 3.43 11.30
CA PHE A 101 -0.73 3.83 9.90
C PHE A 101 -1.38 5.22 9.76
N LYS A 102 -0.56 6.24 9.49
CA LYS A 102 -0.95 7.66 9.52
C LYS A 102 -1.31 8.21 8.16
N GLU A 103 -0.65 7.76 7.09
CA GLU A 103 -0.81 8.39 5.78
C GLU A 103 -0.59 7.39 4.63
N LEU A 104 -1.55 7.26 3.73
CA LEU A 104 -1.38 6.59 2.45
C LEU A 104 -0.95 7.62 1.41
N LYS A 105 0.32 7.54 0.98
CA LYS A 105 0.99 8.55 0.14
C LYS A 105 1.06 8.16 -1.33
N GLN A 106 1.06 6.86 -1.63
CA GLN A 106 1.08 6.34 -3.00
C GLN A 106 0.49 4.94 -3.05
N TRP A 107 -0.40 4.68 -4.01
CA TRP A 107 -0.90 3.33 -4.30
C TRP A 107 0.15 2.47 -5.01
N GLY A 108 0.87 3.09 -5.94
CA GLY A 108 1.90 2.44 -6.75
C GLY A 108 1.31 1.51 -7.82
N ASP A 109 2.19 0.77 -8.47
CA ASP A 109 1.82 -0.23 -9.47
C ASP A 109 1.57 -1.59 -8.77
N VAL A 110 0.93 -1.56 -7.61
CA VAL A 110 0.62 -2.75 -6.81
C VAL A 110 -0.51 -3.53 -7.45
N VAL A 111 -0.25 -4.81 -7.73
CA VAL A 111 -1.30 -5.78 -8.05
C VAL A 111 -1.96 -6.19 -6.74
N TRP A 112 -3.17 -5.71 -6.50
CA TRP A 112 -3.94 -6.06 -5.31
C TRP A 112 -4.54 -7.46 -5.44
N MET A 113 -4.62 -8.20 -4.35
CA MET A 113 -5.23 -9.54 -4.37
C MET A 113 -6.73 -9.47 -4.73
N MET A 114 -7.27 -10.58 -5.24
CA MET A 114 -8.69 -10.70 -5.60
C MET A 114 -9.68 -10.30 -4.48
N VAL A 115 -9.24 -10.49 -3.23
CA VAL A 115 -10.02 -10.26 -2.02
C VAL A 115 -9.19 -9.40 -1.06
N ILE A 116 -9.59 -8.13 -0.84
CA ILE A 116 -8.93 -7.14 0.02
C ILE A 116 -9.83 -6.67 1.18
N LEU A 117 -10.38 -7.64 1.92
CA LEU A 117 -11.34 -7.40 3.02
C LEU A 117 -10.68 -6.65 4.17
N GLY A 118 -11.27 -5.51 4.54
CA GLY A 118 -10.83 -4.73 5.69
C GLY A 118 -9.38 -4.24 5.58
N SER A 119 -8.88 -4.01 4.36
CA SER A 119 -7.46 -3.72 4.16
C SER A 119 -6.97 -2.48 4.88
N PHE A 120 -7.80 -1.50 5.22
CA PHE A 120 -7.42 -0.38 6.10
C PHE A 120 -8.42 -0.19 7.25
N SER A 121 -9.23 -1.22 7.54
CA SER A 121 -10.30 -1.15 8.53
C SER A 121 -9.75 -0.81 9.91
N GLY A 122 -10.35 0.20 10.53
CA GLY A 122 -10.03 0.71 11.86
C GLY A 122 -8.73 1.51 11.96
N CYS A 123 -8.06 1.83 10.84
CA CYS A 123 -6.98 2.82 10.83
C CYS A 123 -7.58 4.22 11.04
N SER A 124 -8.00 4.50 12.27
CA SER A 124 -8.79 5.68 12.64
C SER A 124 -8.05 7.01 12.47
N GLU A 125 -6.72 6.96 12.39
CA GLU A 125 -5.82 8.12 12.23
C GLU A 125 -5.29 8.27 10.80
N LEU A 126 -5.72 7.41 9.88
CA LEU A 126 -5.25 7.41 8.49
C LEU A 126 -5.77 8.63 7.73
N LYS A 127 -4.85 9.28 7.00
CA LYS A 127 -5.14 10.24 5.93
C LYS A 127 -4.75 9.64 4.58
N VAL A 128 -5.45 10.01 3.52
CA VAL A 128 -5.10 9.60 2.15
C VAL A 128 -4.65 10.83 1.38
N THR A 129 -3.38 10.89 1.00
CA THR A 129 -2.77 11.98 0.22
C THR A 129 -2.27 11.51 -1.14
N ALA A 130 -2.38 10.22 -1.43
CA ALA A 130 -2.03 9.63 -2.71
C ALA A 130 -2.81 10.26 -3.87
N THR A 131 -2.08 10.81 -4.83
CA THR A 131 -2.65 11.41 -6.05
C THR A 131 -2.70 10.44 -7.22
N ASP A 132 -2.06 9.27 -7.12
CA ASP A 132 -2.25 8.18 -8.08
C ASP A 132 -3.51 7.37 -7.76
N VAL A 133 -3.86 6.43 -8.64
CA VAL A 133 -5.03 5.54 -8.47
C VAL A 133 -4.55 4.09 -8.31
N PRO A 134 -5.24 3.26 -7.51
CA PRO A 134 -4.87 1.85 -7.35
C PRO A 134 -5.15 1.04 -8.61
N ASN A 135 -4.29 0.08 -8.91
CA ASN A 135 -4.59 -0.95 -9.90
C ASN A 135 -5.52 -2.02 -9.32
N LEU A 136 -6.83 -1.89 -9.57
CA LEU A 136 -7.85 -2.81 -9.07
C LEU A 136 -8.22 -3.92 -10.08
N SER A 137 -7.41 -4.14 -11.13
CA SER A 137 -7.75 -5.08 -12.22
C SER A 137 -8.05 -6.50 -11.75
N GLU A 138 -7.40 -6.94 -10.67
CA GLU A 138 -7.58 -8.28 -10.12
C GLU A 138 -8.62 -8.35 -8.99
N VAL A 139 -9.10 -7.20 -8.49
CA VAL A 139 -9.93 -7.13 -7.28
C VAL A 139 -11.39 -7.41 -7.60
N ASN A 140 -11.98 -8.40 -6.92
CA ASN A 140 -13.42 -8.65 -6.97
C ASN A 140 -14.15 -8.23 -5.69
N PHE A 141 -13.47 -8.27 -4.54
CA PHE A 141 -14.09 -8.02 -3.23
C PHE A 141 -13.24 -7.07 -2.38
N MET A 142 -13.80 -5.92 -2.00
CA MET A 142 -13.13 -4.87 -1.21
C MET A 142 -14.00 -4.37 -0.05
N LEU A 143 -14.72 -5.30 0.58
CA LEU A 143 -15.60 -5.00 1.71
C LEU A 143 -14.81 -4.39 2.87
N GLU A 144 -15.44 -3.46 3.58
CA GLU A 144 -14.90 -2.86 4.80
C GLU A 144 -13.54 -2.16 4.65
N MET A 145 -13.08 -1.87 3.42
CA MET A 145 -11.72 -1.40 3.17
C MET A 145 -11.33 -0.19 4.03
N PHE A 146 -12.22 0.79 4.19
CA PHE A 146 -12.03 1.97 5.03
C PHE A 146 -13.02 2.04 6.20
N LYS A 147 -13.57 0.90 6.63
CA LYS A 147 -14.47 0.83 7.79
C LYS A 147 -13.78 1.44 9.02
N ASN A 148 -14.49 2.27 9.77
CA ASN A 148 -13.99 2.98 10.97
C ASN A 148 -12.73 3.85 10.75
N CYS A 149 -12.42 4.26 9.52
CA CYS A 149 -11.36 5.23 9.23
C CYS A 149 -11.84 6.65 9.51
N THR A 150 -11.96 7.03 10.78
CA THR A 150 -12.59 8.28 11.21
C THR A 150 -11.84 9.55 10.84
N SER A 151 -10.56 9.48 10.46
CA SER A 151 -9.76 10.65 10.05
C SER A 151 -9.73 10.89 8.53
N ILE A 152 -10.24 9.96 7.72
CA ILE A 152 -10.33 10.16 6.28
C ILE A 152 -11.51 11.11 6.01
N THR A 153 -11.21 12.27 5.45
CA THR A 153 -12.22 13.24 4.97
C THR A 153 -12.45 13.10 3.46
N GLU A 154 -11.39 12.81 2.73
CA GLU A 154 -11.37 12.63 1.28
C GLU A 154 -10.34 11.56 0.86
N ILE A 155 -10.54 11.01 -0.33
CA ILE A 155 -9.64 10.14 -1.07
C ILE A 155 -9.43 10.81 -2.45
N PRO A 156 -8.24 11.36 -2.72
CA PRO A 156 -7.97 11.98 -4.00
C PRO A 156 -8.19 11.01 -5.17
N ASN A 157 -8.79 11.51 -6.25
CA ASN A 157 -9.07 10.75 -7.47
C ASN A 157 -9.93 9.48 -7.25
N LEU A 158 -10.72 9.38 -6.18
CA LEU A 158 -11.62 8.24 -5.93
C LEU A 158 -12.53 7.94 -7.14
N ASN A 159 -13.08 8.99 -7.77
CA ASN A 159 -13.97 8.86 -8.94
C ASN A 159 -13.24 8.41 -10.23
N GLN A 160 -11.91 8.27 -10.18
CA GLN A 160 -11.10 7.73 -11.28
C GLN A 160 -10.74 6.25 -11.08
N TRP A 161 -11.15 5.64 -9.96
CA TRP A 161 -10.85 4.24 -9.69
C TRP A 161 -11.58 3.36 -10.70
N ASN A 162 -10.85 2.45 -11.35
CA ASN A 162 -11.46 1.47 -12.24
C ASN A 162 -12.07 0.33 -11.42
N LEU A 163 -13.38 0.37 -11.23
CA LEU A 163 -14.15 -0.61 -10.46
C LEU A 163 -14.79 -1.71 -11.33
N SER A 164 -14.44 -1.82 -12.62
CA SER A 164 -15.11 -2.74 -13.57
C SER A 164 -15.09 -4.22 -13.17
N THR A 165 -14.12 -4.64 -12.37
CA THR A 165 -13.96 -6.01 -11.88
C THR A 165 -14.52 -6.23 -10.48
N VAL A 166 -14.79 -5.14 -9.76
CA VAL A 166 -15.24 -5.15 -8.37
C VAL A 166 -16.72 -5.51 -8.30
N ARG A 167 -17.04 -6.54 -7.52
CA ARG A 167 -18.40 -7.07 -7.37
C ARG A 167 -19.05 -6.68 -6.05
N ASN A 168 -18.25 -6.33 -5.04
CA ASN A 168 -18.77 -6.04 -3.71
C ASN A 168 -17.87 -5.05 -2.95
N MET A 169 -18.50 -3.96 -2.50
CA MET A 169 -17.91 -2.88 -1.70
C MET A 169 -18.72 -2.61 -0.42
N ASN A 170 -19.45 -3.62 0.08
CA ASN A 170 -20.28 -3.47 1.27
C ASN A 170 -19.46 -2.94 2.44
N PHE A 171 -20.05 -2.00 3.19
CA PHE A 171 -19.46 -1.39 4.38
C PHE A 171 -18.11 -0.68 4.14
N MET A 172 -17.76 -0.35 2.89
CA MET A 172 -16.45 0.23 2.54
C MET A 172 -16.09 1.46 3.38
N PHE A 173 -17.07 2.33 3.67
CA PHE A 173 -16.92 3.52 4.52
C PHE A 173 -17.77 3.47 5.79
N GLU A 174 -18.22 2.28 6.22
CA GLU A 174 -19.02 2.14 7.44
C GLU A 174 -18.25 2.70 8.64
N GLY A 175 -18.84 3.64 9.39
CA GLY A 175 -18.19 4.26 10.54
C GLY A 175 -17.02 5.21 10.22
N ALA A 176 -16.72 5.49 8.94
CA ALA A 176 -15.80 6.55 8.53
C ALA A 176 -16.47 7.92 8.69
N SER A 177 -16.68 8.34 9.94
CA SER A 177 -17.59 9.45 10.30
C SER A 177 -17.23 10.82 9.73
N SER A 178 -15.97 11.03 9.34
CA SER A 178 -15.50 12.30 8.75
C SER A 178 -15.49 12.28 7.23
N PHE A 179 -15.73 11.13 6.60
CA PHE A 179 -15.74 11.00 5.14
C PHE A 179 -17.03 11.62 4.59
N ASN A 180 -16.89 12.67 3.78
CA ASN A 180 -18.02 13.39 3.18
C ASN A 180 -17.83 13.71 1.69
N GLN A 181 -16.78 13.19 1.07
CA GLN A 181 -16.52 13.40 -0.35
C GLN A 181 -17.64 12.80 -1.20
N ASP A 182 -18.02 13.51 -2.25
CA ASP A 182 -18.95 13.00 -3.26
C ASP A 182 -18.39 11.75 -3.94
N ILE A 183 -19.19 10.68 -3.89
CA ILE A 183 -18.96 9.44 -4.64
C ILE A 183 -19.86 9.50 -5.87
N SER A 184 -19.28 9.64 -7.05
CA SER A 184 -20.00 9.81 -8.32
C SER A 184 -19.71 8.70 -9.33
#